data_AF-A0A2V9IV60-F1
#
_entry.id   AF-A0A2V9IV60-F1
#
_cell.length_a   1.000
_cell.length_b   1.000
_cell.length_c   1.000
_cell.angle_alpha   90.00
_cell.angle_beta   90.00
_cell.angle_gamma   90.00
#
_symmetry.space_group_name_H-M   'P 1'
#
loop_
_entity.id
_entity.type
_entity.pdbx_description
1 polymer ?
#
loop_
_entity_poly.entity_id
_entity_poly.type
_entity_poly.pdbx_seq_one_letter_code
_entity_poly.pdbx_strand_id
1 'polypeptide(L)' 'GKIVKAAAAIVEGSGGGRKDLAEAGGKNPEKLDESLGAVPGIVEQML' A
#
# COMPACT_ATOMS: atom_id res chain seq x y z
N GLY A 1 4.01 7.44 -3.54
CA GLY A 1 4.88 6.26 -3.82
C GLY A 1 5.06 5.31 -2.64
N LYS A 2 5.76 5.73 -1.56
CA LYS A 2 6.19 4.83 -0.47
C LYS A 2 5.04 4.13 0.26
N ILE A 3 3.99 4.87 0.59
CA ILE A 3 2.81 4.35 1.30
C ILE A 3 2.13 3.24 0.50
N VAL A 4 1.75 3.52 -0.76
CA VAL A 4 1.08 2.51 -1.61
C VAL A 4 1.97 1.29 -1.88
N LYS A 5 3.30 1.45 -1.91
CA LYS A 5 4.23 0.32 -2.08
C LYS A 5 4.25 -0.60 -0.86
N ALA A 6 4.18 -0.04 0.35
CA ALA A 6 4.07 -0.82 1.58
C ALA A 6 2.73 -1.54 1.67
N ALA A 7 1.62 -0.85 1.35
CA ALA A 7 0.29 -1.47 1.30
C ALA A 7 0.21 -2.57 0.23
N ALA A 8 0.79 -2.36 -0.96
CA ALA A 8 0.82 -3.34 -2.05
C ALA A 8 1.50 -4.66 -1.66
N ALA A 9 2.53 -4.61 -0.82
CA ALA A 9 3.25 -5.81 -0.40
C ALA A 9 2.32 -6.81 0.34
N ILE A 10 1.32 -6.30 1.06
CA ILE A 10 0.34 -7.11 1.81
C ILE A 10 -0.51 -7.95 0.85
N VAL A 11 -0.94 -7.37 -0.28
CA VAL A 11 -1.68 -8.06 -1.35
C VAL A 11 -0.76 -8.79 -2.36
N GLU A 12 0.49 -9.08 -1.99
CA GLU A 12 1.51 -9.73 -2.85
C GLU A 12 1.71 -8.97 -4.17
N GLY A 13 1.75 -7.66 -4.03
CA GLY A 13 1.70 -6.70 -5.12
C GLY A 13 2.85 -5.72 -5.16
N SER A 14 2.71 -4.76 -6.06
CA SER A 14 3.63 -3.65 -6.18
C SER A 14 2.88 -2.36 -6.54
N GLY A 15 3.50 -1.23 -6.28
CA GLY A 15 2.91 0.07 -6.51
C GLY A 15 3.95 1.16 -6.66
N GLY A 16 3.56 2.24 -7.31
CA GLY A 16 4.45 3.30 -7.72
C GLY A 16 3.69 4.57 -8.12
N GLY A 17 4.43 5.65 -8.28
CA GLY A 17 3.88 6.94 -8.66
C GLY A 17 4.66 8.09 -8.03
N ARG A 18 4.17 9.29 -8.28
CA ARG A 18 4.77 10.54 -7.83
C ARG A 18 4.48 10.79 -6.35
N LYS A 19 4.92 11.95 -5.87
CA LYS A 19 4.73 12.41 -4.49
C LYS A 19 3.25 12.75 -4.22
N ASP A 20 2.59 13.27 -5.24
CA ASP A 20 1.22 13.77 -5.25
C ASP A 20 0.20 12.68 -5.56
N LEU A 21 0.56 11.69 -6.38
CA LEU A 21 -0.32 10.59 -6.73
C LEU A 21 0.47 9.29 -6.91
N ALA A 22 -0.05 8.18 -6.39
CA ALA A 22 0.51 6.86 -6.61
C ALA A 22 -0.57 5.78 -6.59
N GLU A 23 -0.32 4.70 -7.31
CA GLU A 23 -1.24 3.58 -7.49
C GLU A 23 -0.53 2.25 -7.19
N ALA A 24 -1.31 1.25 -6.81
CA ALA A 24 -0.81 -0.07 -6.42
C ALA A 24 -1.85 -1.16 -6.76
N GLY A 25 -1.36 -2.39 -6.91
CA GLY A 25 -2.18 -3.58 -7.06
C GLY A 25 -1.39 -4.83 -6.70
N GLY A 26 -2.08 -5.97 -6.55
CA GLY A 26 -1.46 -7.22 -6.14
C GLY A 26 -2.20 -8.46 -6.61
N LYS A 27 -1.59 -9.61 -6.37
CA LYS A 27 -2.09 -10.92 -6.83
C LYS A 27 -3.10 -11.54 -5.88
N ASN A 28 -3.20 -11.02 -4.65
CA ASN A 28 -4.06 -11.54 -3.61
C ASN A 28 -5.17 -10.53 -3.22
N PRO A 29 -6.29 -10.51 -3.95
CA PRO A 29 -7.39 -9.58 -3.67
C PRO A 29 -8.08 -9.86 -2.33
N GLU A 30 -7.98 -11.08 -1.78
CA GLU A 30 -8.59 -11.43 -0.50
C GLU A 30 -7.95 -10.69 0.68
N LYS A 31 -6.72 -10.19 0.52
CA LYS A 31 -6.00 -9.38 1.52
C LYS A 31 -6.23 -7.88 1.38
N LEU A 32 -7.17 -7.45 0.54
CA LEU A 32 -7.40 -6.02 0.30
C LEU A 32 -7.81 -5.28 1.59
N ASP A 33 -8.70 -5.87 2.39
CA ASP A 33 -9.13 -5.26 3.66
C ASP A 33 -7.99 -5.16 4.67
N GLU A 34 -7.13 -6.18 4.76
CA GLU A 34 -5.93 -6.16 5.60
C GLU A 34 -4.95 -5.05 5.14
N SER A 35 -4.75 -4.93 3.84
CA SER A 35 -3.89 -3.92 3.24
C SER A 35 -4.37 -2.51 3.52
N LEU A 36 -5.66 -2.25 3.35
CA LEU A 36 -6.28 -0.96 3.65
C LEU A 36 -6.24 -0.65 5.16
N GLY A 37 -6.48 -1.65 6.00
CA GLY A 37 -6.41 -1.52 7.46
C GLY A 37 -5.00 -1.20 7.99
N ALA A 38 -3.94 -1.61 7.28
CA ALA A 38 -2.55 -1.31 7.64
C ALA A 38 -2.10 0.13 7.31
N VAL A 39 -2.85 0.85 6.46
CA VAL A 39 -2.45 2.19 5.96
C VAL A 39 -2.18 3.20 7.08
N PRO A 40 -3.02 3.34 8.13
CA PRO A 40 -2.75 4.27 9.22
C PRO A 40 -1.38 4.02 9.89
N GLY A 41 -1.08 2.77 10.24
CA GLY A 41 0.20 2.40 10.84
C GLY A 41 1.40 2.65 9.92
N ILE A 42 1.24 2.43 8.61
CA ILE A 42 2.27 2.77 7.62
C ILE A 42 2.55 4.28 7.60
N VAL A 43 1.51 5.11 7.70
CA VAL A 43 1.65 6.57 7.72
C VAL A 43 2.31 7.03 9.02
N GLU A 44 1.92 6.46 10.17
CA GLU A 44 2.52 6.78 11.47
C GLU A 44 4.03 6.51 11.52
N GLN A 45 4.52 5.46 10.84
CA GLN A 45 5.95 5.17 10.74
C GLN A 45 6.75 6.16 9.85
N MET A 46 6.08 7.07 9.15
CA MET A 46 6.69 8.04 8.23
C MET A 46 6.63 9.49 8.72
N LEU A 47 6.05 9.74 9.90
CA LEU A 47 6.05 11.03 10.61
C LEU A 47 7.38 11.24 11.36
#